data_AF-A0AA40BJG6-F1
#
_entry.id   AF-A0AA40BJG6-F1
#
_cell.length_a   1.000
_cell.length_b   1.000
_cell.length_c   1.000
_cell.angle_alpha   90.00
_cell.angle_beta   90.00
_cell.angle_gamma   90.00
#
_symmetry.space_group_name_H-M   'P 1'
#
loop_
_entity.id
_entity.type
_entity.pdbx_description
1 polymer ?
#
loop_
_entity_poly.entity_id
_entity_poly.type
_entity_poly.pdbx_seq_one_letter_code
_entity_poly.pdbx_strand_id
1 'polypeptide(L)'
;MNFEFERQLLDALGDSVSVADETIGFRYFDVRDLLGFVDGTANPATATQISKAVLVASDDGDPADLAATGAVGGSYVVVQKYVHDMKAWCSLSSEAQEAVIGRTKWDNVELADADDSKQKAHKTLANITDDDGTEHSILRDNMPFGSPASGQFGTYFIGYSRHLWVIERMLERMFIGDPPGLHDRLLDYSSALTGSVFFVPSATTLQDLDKD
;
A
#
# COMPACT_ATOMS: atom_id res chain seq x y z
N MET A 1 2.10 22.86 -1.07
CA MET A 1 2.06 22.81 0.41
C MET A 1 3.09 21.80 0.93
N ASN A 2 3.18 20.60 0.34
CA ASN A 2 4.14 19.57 0.74
C ASN A 2 5.61 20.02 0.70
N PHE A 3 6.07 20.64 -0.40
CA PHE A 3 7.47 21.07 -0.54
C PHE A 3 7.96 22.02 0.56
N GLU A 4 7.15 23.01 0.96
CA GLU A 4 7.57 23.97 1.99
C GLU A 4 7.61 23.32 3.38
N PHE A 5 6.68 22.40 3.67
CA PHE A 5 6.73 21.64 4.92
C PHE A 5 7.97 20.76 5.00
N GLU A 6 8.29 20.04 3.92
CA GLU A 6 9.49 19.22 3.83
C GLU A 6 10.77 20.04 4.03
N ARG A 7 10.86 21.20 3.37
CA ARG A 7 11.99 22.13 3.53
C ARG A 7 12.16 22.56 4.99
N GLN A 8 11.08 22.96 5.66
CA GLN A 8 11.12 23.36 7.08
C GLN A 8 11.48 22.19 8.00
N LEU A 9 11.00 20.99 7.70
CA LEU A 9 11.30 19.78 8.48
C LEU A 9 12.78 19.40 8.37
N LEU A 10 13.34 19.40 7.17
CA LEU A 10 14.75 19.11 6.94
C LEU A 10 15.67 20.17 7.56
N ASP A 11 15.29 21.46 7.49
CA ASP A 11 16.02 22.53 8.17
C ASP A 11 16.05 22.31 9.70
N ALA A 12 14.96 21.84 10.29
CA ALA A 12 14.86 21.58 11.73
C ALA A 12 15.65 20.35 12.17
N LEU A 13 15.68 19.28 11.35
CA LEU A 13 16.42 18.05 11.66
C LEU A 13 17.93 18.20 11.42
N GLY A 14 18.33 19.06 10.48
CA GLY A 14 19.73 19.33 10.16
C GLY A 14 20.54 18.08 9.86
N ASP A 15 21.79 18.05 10.34
CA ASP A 15 22.73 16.94 10.10
C ASP A 15 22.41 15.66 10.91
N SER A 16 21.33 15.65 11.70
CA SER A 16 20.92 14.48 12.49
C SER A 16 20.32 13.37 11.63
N VAL A 17 19.93 13.69 10.39
CA VAL A 17 19.28 12.78 9.44
C VAL A 17 19.93 12.87 8.07
N SER A 18 19.69 11.86 7.24
CA SER A 18 19.98 11.90 5.80
C SER A 18 18.77 11.37 5.04
N VAL A 19 18.45 12.01 3.91
CA VAL A 19 17.30 11.61 3.08
C VAL A 19 17.68 10.35 2.30
N ALA A 20 16.98 9.25 2.56
CA ALA A 20 17.21 7.96 1.90
C ALA A 20 16.40 7.79 0.61
N ASP A 21 15.18 8.33 0.56
CA ASP A 21 14.35 8.42 -0.64
C ASP A 21 13.49 9.69 -0.58
N GLU A 22 13.38 10.38 -1.71
CA GLU A 22 12.45 11.49 -1.95
C GLU A 22 11.66 11.14 -3.21
N THR A 23 10.33 11.15 -3.11
CA THR A 23 9.44 10.87 -4.24
C THR A 23 8.29 11.86 -4.28
N ILE A 24 8.25 12.67 -5.34
CA ILE A 24 7.16 13.62 -5.58
C ILE A 24 6.04 12.92 -6.34
N GLY A 25 5.00 12.54 -5.62
CA GLY A 25 3.79 11.96 -6.17
C GLY A 25 2.85 13.00 -6.80
N PHE A 26 2.03 12.57 -7.76
CA PHE A 26 0.97 13.40 -8.34
C PHE A 26 -0.30 12.57 -8.56
N ARG A 27 -1.47 13.22 -8.47
CA ARG A 27 -2.73 12.58 -8.86
C ARG A 27 -2.85 12.55 -10.39
N TYR A 28 -3.27 11.42 -10.93
CA TYR A 28 -3.38 11.21 -12.38
C TYR A 28 -4.83 10.97 -12.77
N PHE A 29 -5.34 11.81 -13.68
CA PHE A 29 -6.73 11.81 -14.17
C PHE A 29 -7.78 11.66 -13.05
N ASP A 30 -8.69 10.70 -13.21
CA ASP A 30 -9.79 10.30 -12.33
C ASP A 30 -9.34 9.34 -11.20
N VAL A 31 -8.19 9.62 -10.58
CA VAL A 31 -7.58 8.79 -9.52
C VAL A 31 -7.06 7.44 -10.07
N ARG A 32 -6.46 7.48 -11.26
CA ARG A 32 -5.80 6.33 -11.87
C ARG A 32 -4.33 6.24 -11.48
N ASP A 33 -3.80 5.03 -11.52
CA ASP A 33 -2.36 4.82 -11.58
C ASP A 33 -1.81 5.01 -13.01
N LEU A 34 -0.49 4.89 -13.17
CA LEU A 34 0.15 4.98 -14.49
C LEU A 34 -0.09 3.75 -15.38
N LEU A 35 -0.59 2.65 -14.82
CA LEU A 35 -1.01 1.45 -15.57
C LEU A 35 -2.39 1.66 -16.21
N GLY A 36 -3.12 2.69 -15.76
CA GLY A 36 -4.38 3.18 -16.31
C GLY A 36 -5.60 2.61 -15.60
N PHE A 37 -5.46 2.06 -14.39
CA PHE A 37 -6.56 1.54 -13.58
C PHE A 37 -6.87 2.49 -12.43
N VAL A 38 -8.12 2.55 -12.01
CA VAL A 38 -8.52 3.35 -10.83
C VAL A 38 -7.95 2.71 -9.58
N ASP A 39 -7.17 3.47 -8.82
CA ASP A 39 -6.49 2.99 -7.62
C ASP A 39 -7.17 3.56 -6.36
N GLY A 40 -7.39 2.70 -5.36
CA GLY A 40 -8.09 3.03 -4.11
C GLY A 40 -9.58 2.70 -4.06
N THR A 41 -10.14 2.04 -5.09
CA THR A 41 -11.57 1.69 -5.18
C THR A 41 -12.09 0.88 -3.98
N ALA A 42 -11.28 -0.07 -3.49
CA ALA A 42 -11.63 -0.95 -2.38
C ALA A 42 -11.13 -0.44 -1.01
N ASN A 43 -10.72 0.83 -0.92
CA ASN A 43 -10.36 1.41 0.38
C ASN A 43 -11.59 1.48 1.30
N PRO A 44 -11.40 1.35 2.63
CA PRO A 44 -12.48 1.60 3.58
C PRO A 44 -13.01 3.03 3.41
N ALA A 45 -14.33 3.17 3.26
CA ALA A 45 -14.95 4.44 2.84
C ALA A 45 -15.50 5.28 3.99
N THR A 46 -15.91 4.64 5.10
CA THR A 46 -16.43 5.36 6.27
C THR A 46 -15.36 5.53 7.34
N ALA A 47 -15.45 6.59 8.14
CA ALA A 47 -14.53 6.84 9.25
C ALA A 47 -14.43 5.65 10.22
N THR A 48 -15.55 4.95 10.46
CA THR A 48 -15.58 3.73 11.27
C THR A 48 -14.81 2.57 10.62
N GLN A 49 -14.98 2.35 9.31
CA GLN A 49 -14.24 1.29 8.60
C GLN A 49 -12.75 1.61 8.55
N ILE A 50 -12.39 2.86 8.27
CA ILE A 50 -11.00 3.32 8.27
C ILE A 50 -10.39 3.07 9.64
N SER A 51 -11.02 3.55 10.71
CA SER A 51 -10.50 3.39 12.08
C SER A 51 -10.28 1.93 12.45
N LYS A 52 -11.22 1.03 12.09
CA LYS A 52 -11.08 -0.41 12.34
C LYS A 52 -9.94 -1.04 11.54
N ALA A 53 -9.73 -0.60 10.30
CA ALA A 53 -8.71 -1.15 9.40
C ALA A 53 -7.30 -0.65 9.73
N VAL A 54 -7.15 0.55 10.32
CA VAL A 54 -5.83 1.21 10.45
C VAL A 54 -5.36 1.43 11.89
N LEU A 55 -6.25 1.57 12.86
CA LEU A 55 -5.87 1.94 14.23
C LEU A 55 -5.74 0.71 15.13
N VAL A 56 -4.58 0.55 15.76
CA VAL A 56 -4.37 -0.42 16.84
C VAL A 56 -5.36 -0.13 17.97
N ALA A 57 -6.11 -1.14 18.41
CA ALA A 57 -7.03 -1.01 19.53
C ALA A 57 -6.51 -1.76 20.76
N SER A 58 -7.16 -1.51 21.90
CA SER A 58 -6.76 -2.05 23.20
C SER A 58 -6.88 -3.57 23.33
N ASP A 59 -7.59 -4.22 22.42
CA ASP A 59 -7.81 -5.68 22.40
C ASP A 59 -6.87 -6.42 21.43
N ASP A 60 -5.90 -5.74 20.81
CA ASP A 60 -4.97 -6.32 19.82
C ASP A 60 -3.79 -7.10 20.40
N GLY A 61 -3.63 -7.12 21.72
CA GLY A 61 -2.48 -7.73 22.35
C GLY A 61 -2.57 -7.70 23.86
N ASP A 62 -1.45 -8.03 24.52
CA ASP A 62 -1.37 -7.94 25.97
C ASP A 62 -1.52 -6.46 26.40
N PRO A 63 -2.46 -6.14 27.32
CA PRO A 63 -2.68 -4.78 27.77
C PRO A 63 -1.43 -4.09 28.36
N ALA A 64 -0.52 -4.84 28.97
CA ALA A 64 0.72 -4.29 29.53
C ALA A 64 1.70 -3.90 28.41
N ASP A 65 1.81 -4.71 27.36
CA ASP A 65 2.67 -4.41 26.20
C ASP A 65 2.15 -3.20 25.42
N LEU A 66 0.84 -3.15 25.18
CA LEU A 66 0.20 -2.03 24.48
C LEU A 66 0.32 -0.71 25.27
N ALA A 67 0.22 -0.77 26.61
CA ALA A 67 0.43 0.38 27.46
C ALA A 67 1.89 0.84 27.48
N ALA A 68 2.86 -0.10 27.56
CA ALA A 68 4.28 0.22 27.58
C ALA A 68 4.77 0.84 26.27
N THR A 69 4.20 0.41 25.14
CA THR A 69 4.57 0.89 23.80
C THR A 69 3.77 2.13 23.37
N GLY A 70 2.66 2.45 24.04
CA GLY A 70 1.76 3.51 23.61
C GLY A 70 1.15 3.24 22.23
N ALA A 71 0.98 1.95 21.87
CA ALA A 71 0.64 1.54 20.51
C ALA A 71 -0.83 1.81 20.13
N VAL A 72 -1.73 1.83 21.12
CA VAL A 72 -3.17 2.06 20.90
C VAL A 72 -3.39 3.41 20.23
N GLY A 73 -4.18 3.42 19.16
CA GLY A 73 -4.42 4.60 18.33
C GLY A 73 -3.30 4.93 17.35
N GLY A 74 -2.22 4.15 17.33
CA GLY A 74 -1.22 4.16 16.26
C GLY A 74 -1.59 3.25 15.09
N SER A 75 -0.71 3.16 14.09
CA SER A 75 -0.89 2.37 12.87
C SER A 75 0.44 1.84 12.35
N TYR A 76 0.42 0.71 11.65
CA TYR A 76 1.56 0.24 10.88
C TYR A 76 1.49 0.78 9.45
N VAL A 77 2.62 1.29 8.95
CA VAL A 77 2.74 1.80 7.59
C VAL A 77 3.81 1.03 6.85
N VAL A 78 3.45 0.52 5.68
CA VAL A 78 4.38 -0.11 4.75
C VAL A 78 4.48 0.74 3.49
N VAL A 79 5.71 1.05 3.07
CA VAL A 79 5.98 1.79 1.84
C VAL A 79 6.86 0.98 0.89
N GLN A 80 6.57 1.08 -0.40
CA GLN A 80 7.35 0.45 -1.46
C GLN A 80 7.32 1.33 -2.72
N LYS A 81 8.50 1.61 -3.28
CA LYS A 81 8.64 2.36 -4.54
C LYS A 81 8.69 1.38 -5.71
N TYR A 82 7.64 1.35 -6.53
CA TYR A 82 7.60 0.52 -7.72
C TYR A 82 7.90 1.32 -8.98
N VAL A 83 8.70 0.75 -9.89
CA VAL A 83 8.86 1.24 -11.27
C VAL A 83 8.31 0.22 -12.26
N HIS A 84 7.70 0.72 -13.32
CA HIS A 84 6.91 -0.07 -14.26
C HIS A 84 7.58 -0.21 -15.61
N ASP A 85 7.62 -1.44 -16.16
CA ASP A 85 7.92 -1.66 -17.58
C ASP A 85 6.68 -1.35 -18.42
N MET A 86 6.51 -0.06 -18.71
CA MET A 86 5.38 0.42 -19.52
C MET A 86 5.37 -0.14 -20.94
N LYS A 87 6.54 -0.52 -21.49
CA LYS A 87 6.59 -1.11 -22.83
C LYS A 87 6.01 -2.52 -22.83
N ALA A 88 6.40 -3.34 -21.85
CA ALA A 88 5.83 -4.66 -21.68
C ALA A 88 4.33 -4.57 -21.33
N TRP A 89 3.96 -3.69 -20.39
CA TRP A 89 2.56 -3.50 -19.99
C TRP A 89 1.66 -3.09 -21.17
N CYS A 90 2.06 -2.09 -21.95
CA CYS A 90 1.30 -1.61 -23.11
C CYS A 90 1.29 -2.59 -24.29
N SER A 91 2.09 -3.67 -24.26
CA SER A 91 2.03 -4.73 -25.28
C SER A 91 0.89 -5.72 -25.06
N LEU A 92 0.32 -5.76 -23.84
CA LEU A 92 -0.83 -6.57 -23.51
C LEU A 92 -2.11 -5.99 -24.13
N SER A 93 -3.08 -6.85 -24.44
CA SER A 93 -4.45 -6.40 -24.70
C SER A 93 -5.09 -5.88 -23.42
N SER A 94 -6.16 -5.09 -23.56
CA SER A 94 -6.93 -4.60 -22.40
C SER A 94 -7.41 -5.76 -21.53
N GLU A 95 -7.94 -6.83 -22.12
CA GLU A 95 -8.45 -8.01 -21.41
C GLU A 95 -7.36 -8.72 -20.63
N ALA A 96 -6.13 -8.77 -21.17
CA ALA A 96 -4.99 -9.34 -20.45
C ALA A 96 -4.57 -8.46 -19.27
N GLN A 97 -4.58 -7.13 -19.40
CA GLN A 97 -4.33 -6.22 -18.29
C GLN A 97 -5.42 -6.33 -17.21
N GLU A 98 -6.69 -6.42 -17.62
CA GLU A 98 -7.83 -6.61 -16.73
C GLU A 98 -7.76 -7.93 -15.98
N ALA A 99 -7.28 -9.01 -16.61
CA ALA A 99 -7.04 -10.29 -15.95
C ALA A 99 -5.89 -10.23 -14.91
N VAL A 100 -4.86 -9.40 -15.15
CA VAL A 100 -3.77 -9.16 -14.18
C VAL A 100 -4.30 -8.39 -12.96
N ILE A 101 -5.05 -7.31 -13.18
CA ILE A 101 -5.55 -6.45 -12.10
C ILE A 101 -6.76 -7.06 -11.37
N GLY A 102 -7.65 -7.72 -12.11
CA GLY A 102 -8.92 -8.28 -11.63
C GLY A 102 -10.11 -7.32 -11.75
N ARG A 103 -9.97 -6.21 -12.50
CA ARG A 103 -11.05 -5.24 -12.72
C ARG A 103 -11.08 -4.81 -14.19
N THR A 104 -12.22 -4.38 -14.70
CA THR A 104 -12.31 -3.78 -16.03
C THR A 104 -11.62 -2.41 -16.02
N LYS A 105 -10.92 -2.09 -17.11
CA LYS A 105 -10.05 -0.91 -17.16
C LYS A 105 -10.84 0.39 -17.16
N TRP A 106 -11.89 0.46 -17.97
CA TRP A 106 -12.67 1.69 -18.16
C TRP A 106 -13.69 1.90 -17.04
N ASP A 107 -14.53 0.89 -16.82
CA ASP A 107 -15.66 0.97 -15.89
C ASP A 107 -15.29 0.63 -14.45
N ASN A 108 -14.06 0.14 -14.21
CA ASN A 108 -13.56 -0.23 -12.89
C ASN A 108 -14.48 -1.26 -12.20
N VAL A 109 -15.08 -2.16 -12.97
CA VAL A 109 -15.96 -3.22 -12.47
C VAL A 109 -15.12 -4.42 -12.07
N GLU A 110 -15.43 -4.98 -10.91
CA GLU A 110 -14.72 -6.15 -10.41
C GLU A 110 -14.99 -7.41 -11.23
N LEU A 111 -13.93 -8.15 -11.56
CA LEU A 111 -14.05 -9.46 -12.21
C LEU A 111 -14.32 -10.57 -11.19
N ALA A 112 -14.90 -11.67 -11.64
CA ALA A 112 -15.04 -12.86 -10.81
C ALA A 112 -13.67 -13.41 -10.42
N ASP A 113 -13.54 -13.90 -9.18
CA ASP A 113 -12.31 -14.54 -8.73
C ASP A 113 -12.07 -15.84 -9.49
N ALA A 114 -10.79 -16.15 -9.71
CA ALA A 114 -10.38 -17.42 -10.28
C ALA A 114 -10.57 -18.54 -9.25
N ASP A 115 -10.76 -19.77 -9.73
CA ASP A 115 -10.74 -20.96 -8.87
C ASP A 115 -9.42 -21.05 -8.07
N ASP A 116 -9.45 -21.61 -6.87
CA ASP A 116 -8.31 -21.63 -5.94
C ASP A 116 -7.00 -22.20 -6.51
N SER A 117 -7.08 -23.10 -7.49
CA SER A 117 -5.92 -23.74 -8.12
C SER A 117 -5.38 -22.99 -9.35
N LYS A 118 -5.98 -21.85 -9.71
CA LYS A 118 -5.65 -21.08 -10.91
C LYS A 118 -4.94 -19.78 -10.57
N GLN A 119 -4.41 -19.12 -11.61
CA GLN A 119 -3.81 -17.80 -11.49
C GLN A 119 -4.83 -16.80 -10.96
N LYS A 120 -4.55 -16.23 -9.78
CA LYS A 120 -5.33 -15.16 -9.17
C LYS A 120 -4.87 -13.80 -9.71
N ALA A 121 -5.80 -12.86 -9.77
CA ALA A 121 -5.52 -11.47 -10.09
C ALA A 121 -4.98 -10.72 -8.87
N HIS A 122 -4.35 -9.55 -9.09
CA HIS A 122 -3.84 -8.67 -8.04
C HIS A 122 -4.89 -8.43 -6.93
N LYS A 123 -6.15 -8.10 -7.30
CA LYS A 123 -7.22 -7.88 -6.32
C LYS A 123 -7.45 -9.07 -5.38
N THR A 124 -7.39 -10.29 -5.93
CA THR A 124 -7.74 -11.51 -5.19
C THR A 124 -6.61 -11.86 -4.23
N LEU A 125 -5.35 -11.67 -4.65
CA LEU A 125 -4.18 -11.88 -3.80
C LEU A 125 -4.08 -10.83 -2.68
N ALA A 126 -4.55 -9.60 -2.94
CA ALA A 126 -4.60 -8.51 -1.98
C ALA A 126 -5.78 -8.59 -1.00
N ASN A 127 -6.77 -9.48 -1.19
CA ASN A 127 -7.87 -9.67 -0.24
C ASN A 127 -7.47 -10.69 0.83
N ILE A 128 -7.45 -10.27 2.10
CA ILE A 128 -7.06 -11.11 3.24
C ILE A 128 -8.28 -11.43 4.09
N THR A 129 -8.47 -12.72 4.35
CA THR A 129 -9.46 -13.25 5.27
C THR A 129 -8.74 -14.16 6.26
N ASP A 130 -9.03 -14.02 7.55
CA ASP A 130 -8.47 -14.89 8.59
C ASP A 130 -9.22 -16.23 8.70
N ASP A 131 -8.74 -17.09 9.59
CA ASP A 131 -9.30 -18.44 9.80
C ASP A 131 -10.74 -18.42 10.34
N ASP A 132 -11.17 -17.31 10.96
CA ASP A 132 -12.53 -17.09 11.46
C ASP A 132 -13.47 -16.54 10.37
N GLY A 133 -12.96 -16.30 9.16
CA GLY A 133 -13.73 -15.76 8.04
C GLY A 133 -13.86 -14.23 8.06
N THR A 134 -13.09 -13.53 8.89
CA THR A 134 -13.10 -12.07 8.96
C THR A 134 -12.18 -11.49 7.89
N GLU A 135 -12.72 -10.58 7.08
CA GLU A 135 -11.93 -9.83 6.10
C GLU A 135 -11.15 -8.70 6.76
N HIS A 136 -9.85 -8.61 6.45
CA HIS A 136 -8.95 -7.59 6.95
C HIS A 136 -8.59 -6.62 5.84
N SER A 137 -9.10 -5.39 5.94
CA SER A 137 -8.78 -4.32 5.00
C SER A 137 -7.55 -3.52 5.44
N ILE A 138 -6.94 -2.83 4.48
CA ILE A 138 -5.92 -1.81 4.71
C ILE A 138 -6.39 -0.49 4.07
N LEU A 139 -5.80 0.63 4.47
CA LEU A 139 -6.00 1.90 3.79
C LEU A 139 -4.77 2.22 2.93
N ARG A 140 -4.95 2.33 1.62
CA ARG A 140 -3.88 2.68 0.68
C ARG A 140 -4.01 4.11 0.19
N ASP A 141 -2.88 4.76 -0.06
CA ASP A 141 -2.85 6.07 -0.72
C ASP A 141 -1.75 6.10 -1.79
N ASN A 142 -1.82 5.13 -2.70
CA ASN A 142 -0.86 4.98 -3.78
C ASN A 142 -0.77 6.25 -4.63
N MET A 143 0.46 6.70 -4.89
CA MET A 143 0.70 7.90 -5.71
C MET A 143 1.53 7.57 -6.94
N PRO A 144 1.05 7.91 -8.15
CA PRO A 144 1.88 7.99 -9.35
C PRO A 144 3.11 8.88 -9.14
N PHE A 145 4.26 8.43 -9.63
CA PHE A 145 5.46 9.27 -9.76
C PHE A 145 6.20 8.91 -11.06
N GLY A 146 7.06 9.80 -11.52
CA GLY A 146 7.91 9.50 -12.65
C GLY A 146 8.39 10.73 -13.42
N SER A 147 9.10 10.44 -14.50
CA SER A 147 9.66 11.42 -15.41
C SER A 147 9.56 10.85 -16.84
N PRO A 148 8.61 11.36 -17.65
CA PRO A 148 8.47 10.92 -19.05
C PRO A 148 9.75 11.13 -19.87
N ALA A 149 10.54 12.17 -19.55
CA ALA A 149 11.80 12.46 -20.22
C ALA A 149 12.86 11.36 -20.04
N SER A 150 12.84 10.67 -18.90
CA SER A 150 13.74 9.54 -18.62
C SER A 150 13.06 8.18 -18.79
N GLY A 151 11.80 8.15 -19.23
CA GLY A 151 11.00 6.93 -19.35
C GLY A 151 10.68 6.25 -18.02
N GLN A 152 10.76 6.98 -16.90
CA GLN A 152 10.43 6.44 -15.58
C GLN A 152 8.95 6.64 -15.30
N PHE A 153 8.26 5.55 -15.03
CA PHE A 153 6.86 5.52 -14.62
C PHE A 153 6.75 4.61 -13.40
N GLY A 154 6.14 5.05 -12.33
CA GLY A 154 6.08 4.28 -11.10
C GLY A 154 4.86 4.57 -10.24
N THR A 155 4.66 3.68 -9.28
CA THR A 155 3.67 3.82 -8.21
C THR A 155 4.42 3.80 -6.88
N TYR A 156 4.24 4.83 -6.07
CA TYR A 156 4.68 4.81 -4.68
C TYR A 156 3.56 4.22 -3.85
N PHE A 157 3.72 2.96 -3.45
CA PHE A 157 2.79 2.27 -2.57
C PHE A 157 2.97 2.77 -1.13
N ILE A 158 1.86 3.09 -0.49
CA ILE A 158 1.77 3.30 0.95
C ILE A 158 0.50 2.64 1.46
N GLY A 159 0.64 1.75 2.44
CA GLY A 159 -0.46 1.03 3.06
C GLY A 159 -0.43 1.19 4.58
N TYR A 160 -1.55 1.66 5.15
CA TYR A 160 -1.80 1.74 6.58
C TYR A 160 -2.61 0.52 7.03
N SER A 161 -2.22 -0.09 8.14
CA SER A 161 -2.95 -1.21 8.72
C SER A 161 -2.89 -1.21 10.25
N ARG A 162 -3.98 -1.67 10.86
CA ARG A 162 -4.09 -1.97 12.30
C ARG A 162 -3.12 -3.09 12.68
N HIS A 163 -2.92 -4.07 11.79
CA HIS A 163 -2.06 -5.21 12.03
C HIS A 163 -1.06 -5.39 10.90
N LEU A 164 0.24 -5.31 11.21
CA LEU A 164 1.30 -5.46 10.21
C LEU A 164 1.18 -6.77 9.40
N TRP A 165 0.81 -7.86 10.06
CA TRP A 165 0.69 -9.19 9.44
C TRP A 165 -0.28 -9.20 8.25
N VAL A 166 -1.27 -8.29 8.19
CA VAL A 166 -2.21 -8.20 7.08
C VAL A 166 -1.48 -7.81 5.79
N ILE A 167 -0.64 -6.78 5.84
CA ILE A 167 0.15 -6.36 4.67
C ILE A 167 1.23 -7.39 4.36
N GLU A 168 1.87 -7.98 5.36
CA GLU A 168 2.84 -9.05 5.16
C GLU A 168 2.21 -10.24 4.42
N ARG A 169 0.99 -10.63 4.79
CA ARG A 169 0.24 -11.69 4.12
C ARG A 169 -0.13 -11.35 2.69
N MET A 170 -0.51 -10.09 2.41
CA MET A 170 -0.73 -9.62 1.03
C MET A 170 0.56 -9.75 0.21
N LEU A 171 1.69 -9.30 0.76
CA LEU A 171 2.99 -9.37 0.10
C LEU A 171 3.46 -10.82 -0.11
N GLU A 172 3.26 -11.72 0.86
CA GLU A 172 3.53 -13.15 0.68
C GLU A 172 2.74 -13.73 -0.49
N ARG A 173 1.42 -13.49 -0.53
CA ARG A 173 0.56 -13.95 -1.63
C ARG A 173 0.97 -13.36 -2.96
N MET A 174 1.38 -12.09 -2.99
CA MET A 174 1.81 -11.43 -4.22
C MET A 174 3.16 -11.94 -4.72
N PHE A 175 4.17 -12.08 -3.86
CA PHE A 175 5.54 -12.41 -4.27
C PHE A 175 5.80 -13.92 -4.36
N ILE A 176 5.17 -14.72 -3.50
CA ILE A 176 5.34 -16.19 -3.46
C ILE A 176 4.23 -16.89 -4.26
N GLY A 177 3.02 -16.32 -4.26
CA GLY A 177 1.83 -16.90 -4.86
C GLY A 177 0.94 -17.66 -3.88
N ASP A 178 -0.33 -17.79 -4.25
CA ASP A 178 -1.33 -18.55 -3.51
C ASP A 178 -2.24 -19.34 -4.47
N PRO A 179 -1.94 -20.63 -4.75
CA PRO A 179 -0.88 -21.45 -4.16
C PRO A 179 0.54 -21.03 -4.59
N PRO A 180 1.59 -21.45 -3.84
CA PRO A 180 2.97 -21.10 -4.16
C PRO A 180 3.36 -21.42 -5.60
N GLY A 181 4.03 -20.47 -6.26
CA GLY A 181 4.40 -20.54 -7.68
C GLY A 181 3.42 -19.84 -8.62
N LEU A 182 2.23 -19.45 -8.15
CA LEU A 182 1.29 -18.59 -8.87
C LEU A 182 1.29 -17.17 -8.26
N HIS A 183 2.41 -16.47 -8.45
CA HIS A 183 2.61 -15.11 -7.95
C HIS A 183 1.71 -14.09 -8.66
N ASP A 184 1.67 -12.87 -8.12
CA ASP A 184 0.96 -11.77 -8.74
C ASP A 184 1.62 -11.34 -10.04
N ARG A 185 0.90 -11.51 -11.14
CA ARG A 185 1.34 -11.15 -12.50
C ARG A 185 1.61 -9.66 -12.67
N LEU A 186 1.11 -8.80 -11.78
CA LEU A 186 1.44 -7.37 -11.77
C LEU A 186 2.94 -7.14 -11.56
N LEU A 187 3.60 -8.01 -10.79
CA LEU A 187 5.03 -7.93 -10.49
C LEU A 187 5.92 -8.27 -11.71
N ASP A 188 5.36 -8.88 -12.76
CA ASP A 188 6.08 -9.05 -14.03
C ASP A 188 6.29 -7.71 -14.76
N TYR A 189 5.50 -6.69 -14.40
CA TYR A 189 5.56 -5.35 -14.98
C TYR A 189 5.97 -4.28 -13.97
N SER A 190 6.06 -4.62 -12.68
CA SER A 190 6.28 -3.68 -11.58
C SER A 190 7.42 -4.18 -10.69
N SER A 191 8.54 -3.46 -10.65
CA SER A 191 9.70 -3.81 -9.83
C SER A 191 9.79 -2.94 -8.58
N ALA A 192 9.79 -3.56 -7.39
CA ALA A 192 10.02 -2.86 -6.13
C ALA A 192 11.50 -2.45 -6.00
N LEU A 193 11.75 -1.16 -5.83
CA LEU A 193 13.09 -0.59 -5.58
C LEU A 193 13.37 -0.41 -4.09
N THR A 194 12.32 -0.25 -3.28
CA THR A 194 12.41 -0.06 -1.84
C THR A 194 11.34 -0.89 -1.12
N GLY A 195 11.56 -1.15 0.16
CA GLY A 195 10.58 -1.72 1.07
C GLY A 195 10.93 -1.32 2.50
N SER A 196 10.00 -0.67 3.19
CA SER A 196 10.20 -0.21 4.56
C SER A 196 8.91 -0.27 5.35
N VAL A 197 9.04 -0.57 6.64
CA VAL A 197 7.94 -0.62 7.60
C VAL A 197 8.19 0.44 8.67
N PHE A 198 7.15 1.19 9.01
CA PHE A 198 7.15 2.18 10.07
C PHE A 198 5.98 1.93 11.01
N PHE A 199 6.16 2.27 12.27
CA PHE A 199 5.04 2.46 13.19
C PHE A 199 4.74 3.96 13.28
N VAL A 200 3.48 4.32 13.08
CA VAL A 200 2.97 5.69 13.21
C VAL A 200 2.25 5.79 14.55
N PRO A 201 2.86 6.39 15.58
CA PRO A 201 2.24 6.51 16.90
C PRO A 201 1.04 7.45 16.86
N SER A 202 0.17 7.36 17.88
CA SER A 202 -0.89 8.34 18.08
C SER A 202 -0.28 9.76 18.26
N ALA A 203 -1.04 10.80 17.95
CA ALA A 203 -0.56 12.18 18.12
C ALA A 203 -0.17 12.48 19.58
N THR A 204 -0.91 11.90 20.54
CA THR A 204 -0.60 12.01 21.98
C THR A 204 0.72 11.32 22.29
N THR A 205 0.91 10.08 21.83
CA THR A 205 2.16 9.33 22.04
C THR A 205 3.35 10.08 21.44
N LEU A 206 3.21 10.64 20.23
CA LEU A 206 4.27 11.43 19.58
C LEU A 206 4.62 12.70 20.37
N GLN A 207 3.63 13.41 20.92
CA GLN A 207 3.85 14.59 21.75
C GLN A 207 4.54 14.26 23.08
N ASP A 208 4.31 13.06 23.62
CA ASP A 208 4.91 12.62 24.87
C ASP A 208 6.38 12.18 24.71
N LEU A 209 6.88 11.95 23.49
CA LEU A 209 8.30 11.64 23.22
C LEU A 209 9.24 12.82 23.48
N ASP A 210 8.73 14.06 23.51
CA ASP A 210 9.50 15.30 23.73
C ASP A 210 9.68 15.62 25.23
N LYS A 211 9.20 14.75 26.13
CA LYS A 211 9.17 15.02 27.59
C LYS A 211 10.41 14.57 28.37
N ASP A 212 11.47 14.17 27.68
CA ASP A 212 12.81 13.88 28.25
C ASP A 212 13.88 14.87 27.73
#